data_AF-A0A932NEX7-F1
#
_entry.id   AF-A0A932NEX7-F1
#
_cell.length_a   1.000
_cell.length_b   1.000
_cell.length_c   1.000
_cell.angle_alpha   90.00
_cell.angle_beta   90.00
_cell.angle_gamma   90.00
#
_symmetry.space_group_name_H-M   'P 1'
#
loop_
_entity.id
_entity.type
_entity.pdbx_description
1 polymer ?
#
loop_
_entity_poly.entity_id
_entity_poly.type
_entity_poly.pdbx_seq_one_letter_code
_entity_poly.pdbx_strand_id
1 'polypeptide(L)'
;MLTNKQITALRQYVVPLIPKNKKGFSSNHDPIDILRCIIYKLKTGCQWRHIFVELEGVTYPFSWQLVYYYYRKWLKAGVFEQAFMAILNNRKIKLNTQIMYLDGTHSLSKKGAVESSIKDGKKVEHQTS
;
A
#
# COMPACT_ATOMS: atom_id res chain seq x y z
N MET A 1 -4.43 13.60 -8.48
CA MET A 1 -5.62 12.75 -8.65
C MET A 1 -5.38 11.69 -9.73
N LEU A 2 -6.03 10.52 -9.66
CA LEU A 2 -5.96 9.48 -10.71
C LEU A 2 -6.63 10.00 -11.99
N THR A 3 -6.02 9.77 -13.16
CA THR A 3 -6.61 10.19 -14.44
C THR A 3 -7.71 9.23 -14.89
N ASN A 4 -8.64 9.69 -15.74
CA ASN A 4 -9.72 8.85 -16.28
C ASN A 4 -9.19 7.56 -16.93
N LYS A 5 -8.06 7.65 -17.65
CA LYS A 5 -7.39 6.49 -18.24
C LYS A 5 -6.93 5.47 -17.18
N GLN A 6 -6.40 5.95 -16.05
CA GLN A 6 -6.00 5.08 -14.95
C GLN A 6 -7.22 4.42 -14.28
N ILE A 7 -8.31 5.17 -14.10
CA ILE A 7 -9.56 4.67 -13.52
C ILE A 7 -10.15 3.54 -14.38
N THR A 8 -10.19 3.71 -15.71
CA THR A 8 -10.66 2.68 -16.64
C THR A 8 -9.78 1.42 -16.56
N ALA A 9 -8.47 1.58 -16.51
CA ALA A 9 -7.55 0.45 -16.34
C ALA A 9 -7.83 -0.29 -15.02
N LEU A 10 -8.01 0.42 -13.90
CA LEU A 10 -8.34 -0.20 -12.63
C LEU A 10 -9.67 -0.96 -12.66
N ARG A 11 -10.70 -0.43 -13.35
CA ARG A 11 -11.95 -1.18 -13.58
C ARG A 11 -11.71 -2.49 -14.31
N GLN A 12 -10.87 -2.48 -15.33
CA GLN A 12 -10.61 -3.66 -16.13
C GLN A 12 -9.81 -4.74 -15.37
N TYR A 13 -8.78 -4.35 -14.61
CA TYR A 13 -7.87 -5.32 -13.98
C TYR A 13 -8.24 -5.69 -12.55
N VAL A 14 -8.83 -4.77 -11.77
CA VAL A 14 -9.02 -4.97 -10.33
C VAL A 14 -10.43 -5.45 -10.01
N VAL A 15 -11.45 -4.85 -10.61
CA VAL A 15 -12.86 -5.17 -10.29
C VAL A 15 -13.21 -6.65 -10.49
N PRO A 16 -12.73 -7.34 -11.56
CA PRO A 16 -13.00 -8.76 -11.74
C PRO A 16 -12.39 -9.67 -10.66
N LEU A 17 -11.31 -9.21 -10.02
CA LEU A 17 -10.60 -9.97 -8.98
C LEU A 17 -11.26 -9.83 -7.60
N ILE A 18 -12.19 -8.90 -7.44
CA ILE A 18 -12.83 -8.64 -6.15
C ILE A 18 -13.77 -9.80 -5.79
N PRO A 19 -13.60 -10.42 -4.61
CA PRO A 19 -14.45 -11.53 -4.20
C PRO A 19 -15.90 -11.06 -4.02
N LYS A 20 -16.81 -11.70 -4.75
CA LYS A 20 -18.25 -11.45 -4.65
C LYS A 20 -18.78 -11.90 -3.28
N ASN A 21 -19.73 -11.14 -2.74
CA ASN A 21 -20.38 -11.50 -1.48
C ASN A 21 -21.24 -12.76 -1.65
N LYS A 22 -21.02 -13.77 -0.80
CA LYS A 22 -21.75 -15.05 -0.83
C LYS A 22 -23.26 -14.91 -0.57
N LYS A 23 -23.67 -13.88 0.18
CA LYS A 23 -25.06 -13.70 0.66
C LYS A 23 -25.92 -12.75 -0.19
N GLY A 24 -25.51 -12.43 -1.42
CA GLY A 24 -26.31 -11.56 -2.31
C GLY A 24 -26.42 -10.09 -1.90
N PHE A 25 -25.84 -9.68 -0.76
CA PHE A 25 -25.78 -8.28 -0.37
C PHE A 25 -24.87 -7.50 -1.33
N SER A 26 -25.49 -6.73 -2.22
CA SER A 26 -24.80 -5.74 -3.04
C SER A 26 -24.45 -4.56 -2.15
N SER A 27 -23.16 -4.30 -1.98
CA SER A 27 -22.72 -3.04 -1.41
C SER A 27 -23.17 -1.92 -2.34
N ASN A 28 -23.86 -0.91 -1.79
CA ASN A 28 -24.30 0.27 -2.55
C ASN A 28 -23.14 1.20 -2.97
N HIS A 29 -21.89 0.76 -2.78
CA HIS A 29 -20.69 1.54 -3.01
C HIS A 29 -19.93 0.97 -4.21
N ASP A 30 -19.51 1.85 -5.12
CA ASP A 30 -18.66 1.47 -6.24
C ASP A 30 -17.29 1.00 -5.72
N PRO A 31 -16.83 -0.21 -6.06
CA PRO A 31 -15.50 -0.69 -5.68
C PRO A 31 -14.38 0.25 -6.11
N ILE A 32 -14.55 1.01 -7.20
CA ILE A 32 -13.53 1.96 -7.67
C ILE A 32 -13.34 3.12 -6.70
N ASP A 33 -14.39 3.60 -6.07
CA ASP A 33 -14.25 4.72 -5.13
C ASP A 33 -13.52 4.28 -3.86
N ILE A 34 -13.83 3.08 -3.37
CA ILE A 34 -13.08 2.46 -2.26
C ILE A 34 -11.61 2.27 -2.67
N LEU A 35 -11.35 1.79 -3.88
CA LEU A 35 -9.99 1.58 -4.37
C LEU A 35 -9.22 2.89 -4.51
N ARG A 36 -9.86 3.98 -4.97
CA ARG A 36 -9.26 5.33 -5.02
C ARG A 36 -8.81 5.79 -3.64
N CYS A 37 -9.65 5.60 -2.62
CA CYS A 37 -9.29 5.92 -1.23
C CYS A 37 -8.09 5.10 -0.74
N ILE A 38 -8.06 3.80 -1.05
CA ILE A 38 -6.93 2.92 -0.70
C ILE A 38 -5.65 3.37 -1.39
N ILE A 39 -5.69 3.62 -2.71
CA ILE A 39 -4.53 4.08 -3.47
C ILE A 39 -4.01 5.41 -2.93
N TYR A 40 -4.90 6.33 -2.60
CA TYR A 40 -4.54 7.60 -2.00
C TYR A 40 -3.81 7.39 -0.66
N LYS A 41 -4.38 6.60 0.24
CA LYS A 41 -3.79 6.24 1.54
C LYS A 41 -2.38 5.62 1.40
N LEU A 42 -2.20 4.75 0.40
CA LEU A 42 -0.91 4.11 0.13
C LEU A 42 0.09 5.07 -0.50
N LYS A 43 -0.37 6.01 -1.33
CA LYS A 43 0.48 7.03 -1.96
C LYS A 43 0.96 8.10 -0.98
N THR A 44 0.09 8.58 -0.09
CA THR A 44 0.40 9.70 0.82
C THR A 44 0.86 9.25 2.20
N GLY A 45 0.52 8.02 2.59
CA GLY A 45 0.79 7.55 3.94
C GLY A 45 -0.11 8.16 5.02
N CYS A 46 -1.08 9.01 4.67
CA CYS A 46 -1.94 9.75 5.64
C CYS A 46 -2.67 8.82 6.63
N GLN A 47 -3.11 9.30 7.78
CA GLN A 47 -3.83 8.44 8.72
C GLN A 47 -5.20 8.01 8.13
N TRP A 48 -5.67 6.80 8.45
CA TRP A 48 -6.96 6.29 7.93
C TRP A 48 -8.13 7.25 8.20
N ARG A 49 -8.10 7.94 9.35
CA ARG A 49 -9.14 8.90 9.76
C ARG A 49 -9.18 10.17 8.89
N HIS A 50 -8.09 10.50 8.19
CA HIS A 50 -7.94 11.74 7.42
C HIS A 50 -8.16 11.56 5.91
N ILE A 51 -8.44 10.33 5.45
CA ILE A 51 -8.57 10.02 4.01
C ILE A 51 -9.58 10.92 3.29
N PHE A 52 -10.72 11.24 3.90
CA PHE A 52 -11.78 12.03 3.23
C PHE A 52 -11.65 13.53 3.38
N VAL A 53 -10.73 13.99 4.21
CA VAL A 53 -10.43 15.42 4.34
C VAL A 53 -9.64 15.90 3.12
N GLU A 54 -8.85 15.00 2.52
CA GLU A 54 -7.88 15.35 1.47
C GLU A 54 -8.25 14.83 0.07
N LEU A 55 -9.32 14.01 -0.07
CA LEU A 55 -9.82 13.56 -1.37
C LEU A 55 -10.83 14.55 -1.94
N GLU A 56 -10.36 15.45 -2.80
CA GLU A 56 -11.23 16.31 -3.60
C GLU A 56 -12.06 15.50 -4.61
N GLY A 57 -13.35 15.80 -4.74
CA GLY A 57 -14.22 15.22 -5.78
C GLY A 57 -14.78 13.82 -5.49
N VAL A 58 -14.58 13.26 -4.29
CA VAL A 58 -15.35 12.10 -3.82
C VAL A 58 -16.41 12.58 -2.85
N THR A 59 -17.62 12.84 -3.34
CA THR A 59 -18.78 13.13 -2.49
C THR A 59 -19.12 11.86 -1.72
N TYR A 60 -18.99 11.89 -0.39
CA TYR A 60 -18.79 10.68 0.41
C TYR A 60 -20.08 10.14 1.03
N PRO A 61 -20.55 8.92 0.68
CA PRO A 61 -21.55 8.20 1.47
C PRO A 61 -20.96 7.07 2.36
N PHE A 62 -19.64 6.96 2.55
CA PHE A 62 -19.04 5.84 3.32
C PHE A 62 -18.30 6.33 4.58
N SER A 63 -17.50 5.48 5.26
CA SER A 63 -16.68 5.84 6.44
C SER A 63 -15.27 5.28 6.30
N TRP A 64 -14.28 5.76 7.08
CA TRP A 64 -12.90 5.27 6.93
C TRP A 64 -12.80 3.80 7.36
N GLN A 65 -13.65 3.41 8.31
CA GLN A 65 -13.81 2.04 8.77
C GLN A 65 -14.22 1.13 7.61
N LEU A 66 -15.13 1.61 6.74
CA LEU A 66 -15.57 0.84 5.58
C LEU A 66 -14.43 0.64 4.58
N VAL A 67 -13.67 1.70 4.26
CA VAL A 67 -12.51 1.61 3.37
C VAL A 67 -11.47 0.65 3.95
N TYR A 68 -11.17 0.74 5.25
CA TYR A 68 -10.26 -0.15 5.94
C TYR A 68 -10.74 -1.61 5.93
N TYR A 69 -12.04 -1.84 6.12
CA TYR A 69 -12.66 -3.16 6.04
C TYR A 69 -12.43 -3.79 4.65
N TYR A 70 -12.75 -3.06 3.58
CA TYR A 70 -12.52 -3.55 2.22
C TYR A 70 -11.05 -3.75 1.90
N TYR A 71 -10.18 -2.84 2.32
CA TYR A 71 -8.73 -2.98 2.20
C TYR A 71 -8.27 -4.32 2.79
N ARG A 72 -8.62 -4.61 4.05
CA ARG A 72 -8.25 -5.87 4.70
C ARG A 72 -8.86 -7.09 4.02
N LYS A 73 -10.12 -7.00 3.59
CA LYS A 73 -10.80 -8.09 2.88
C LYS A 73 -10.11 -8.42 1.56
N TRP A 74 -9.75 -7.40 0.78
CA TRP A 74 -9.09 -7.56 -0.51
C TRP A 74 -7.63 -7.98 -0.37
N LEU A 75 -6.96 -7.51 0.68
CA LEU A 75 -5.61 -7.95 1.04
C LEU A 75 -5.59 -9.45 1.33
N LYS A 76 -6.50 -9.94 2.18
CA LYS A 76 -6.62 -11.38 2.49
C LYS A 76 -7.00 -12.23 1.29
N ALA A 77 -7.75 -11.66 0.34
CA ALA A 77 -8.14 -12.34 -0.89
C ALA A 77 -7.07 -12.29 -1.99
N GLY A 78 -5.91 -11.65 -1.74
CA GLY A 78 -4.82 -11.55 -2.73
C GLY A 78 -5.14 -10.66 -3.93
N VAL A 79 -6.16 -9.80 -3.84
CA VAL A 79 -6.63 -8.96 -4.97
C VAL A 79 -5.51 -8.07 -5.49
N PHE A 80 -4.74 -7.46 -4.59
CA PHE A 80 -3.67 -6.54 -4.96
C PHE A 80 -2.49 -7.24 -5.65
N GLU A 81 -2.12 -8.43 -5.17
CA GLU A 81 -1.05 -9.24 -5.76
C GLU A 81 -1.45 -9.70 -7.17
N GLN A 82 -2.67 -10.23 -7.32
CA GLN A 82 -3.19 -10.66 -8.62
C GLN A 82 -3.31 -9.49 -9.59
N ALA A 83 -3.79 -8.33 -9.14
CA ALA A 83 -3.87 -7.13 -9.97
C ALA A 83 -2.49 -6.67 -10.44
N PHE A 84 -1.49 -6.70 -9.55
CA PHE A 84 -0.11 -6.36 -9.89
C PHE A 84 0.44 -7.31 -10.96
N MET A 85 0.28 -8.62 -10.78
CA MET A 85 0.72 -9.63 -11.75
C MET A 85 0.02 -9.47 -13.11
N ALA A 86 -1.29 -9.19 -13.12
CA ALA A 86 -2.05 -8.96 -14.35
C ALA A 86 -1.51 -7.73 -15.13
N ILE A 87 -1.18 -6.65 -14.43
CA ILE A 87 -0.62 -5.44 -15.04
C ILE A 87 0.80 -5.71 -15.58
N LEU A 88 1.63 -6.43 -14.82
CA LEU A 88 2.98 -6.79 -15.24
C LEU A 88 2.98 -7.62 -16.52
N ASN A 89 2.15 -8.67 -16.56
CA ASN A 89 2.01 -9.56 -17.70
C ASN A 89 1.57 -8.79 -18.95
N ASN A 90 0.61 -7.87 -18.81
CA ASN A 90 0.13 -7.09 -19.94
C ASN A 90 1.21 -6.16 -20.51
N ARG A 91 1.96 -5.47 -19.65
CA ARG A 91 3.01 -4.53 -20.10
C ARG A 91 4.31 -5.21 -20.51
N LYS A 92 4.42 -6.55 -20.42
CA LYS A 92 5.64 -7.33 -20.64
C LYS A 92 6.85 -6.77 -19.87
N ILE A 93 6.60 -6.14 -18.73
CA ILE A 93 7.66 -5.54 -17.92
C ILE A 93 8.36 -6.68 -17.19
N LYS A 94 9.61 -6.98 -17.57
CA LYS A 94 10.48 -7.85 -16.79
C LYS A 94 11.01 -7.06 -15.60
N LEU A 95 10.25 -7.01 -14.51
CA LEU A 95 10.74 -6.52 -13.23
C LEU A 95 11.49 -7.65 -12.52
N ASN A 96 12.76 -7.44 -12.20
CA ASN A 96 13.50 -8.35 -11.34
C ASN A 96 13.07 -8.14 -9.89
N THR A 97 12.03 -8.85 -9.45
CA THR A 97 11.48 -8.76 -8.08
C THR A 97 12.40 -9.36 -7.01
N GLN A 98 13.47 -10.06 -7.40
CA GLN A 98 14.48 -10.55 -6.45
C GLN A 98 15.30 -9.41 -5.84
N ILE A 99 15.33 -8.23 -6.48
CA ILE A 99 16.08 -7.06 -6.03
C ILE A 99 15.08 -5.92 -5.82
N MET A 100 14.33 -5.98 -4.73
CA MET A 100 13.46 -4.90 -4.30
C MET A 100 14.21 -4.05 -3.28
N TYR A 101 14.89 -3.00 -3.75
CA TYR A 101 15.42 -1.96 -2.88
C TYR A 101 14.24 -1.14 -2.32
N LEU A 102 13.54 -1.68 -1.30
CA LEU A 102 12.80 -0.87 -0.35
C LEU A 102 13.86 0.03 0.29
N ASP A 103 13.95 1.30 -0.08
CA ASP A 103 14.95 2.16 0.54
C ASP A 103 14.65 2.26 2.05
N GLY A 104 15.43 1.52 2.83
CA GLY A 104 16.12 2.07 3.98
C GLY A 104 17.55 2.27 3.51
N THR A 105 18.06 3.49 3.61
CA THR A 105 19.46 3.84 3.35
C THR A 105 20.38 3.08 4.30
N HIS A 106 20.71 1.83 3.94
CA HIS A 106 21.86 1.08 4.46
C HIS A 106 22.62 0.47 3.30
N SER A 107 23.04 1.30 2.34
CA SER A 107 24.32 1.03 1.70
C SER A 107 25.37 1.19 2.80
N LEU A 108 25.97 0.10 3.28
CA LEU A 108 27.17 0.19 4.10
C LEU A 108 28.17 1.08 3.35
N SER A 109 28.40 2.28 3.87
CA SER A 109 29.32 3.25 3.29
C SER A 109 30.71 2.63 3.29
N LYS A 110 31.19 2.28 2.10
CA LYS A 110 32.53 1.74 1.87
C LYS A 110 33.56 2.86 2.07
N LYS A 111 33.88 3.20 3.32
CA LYS A 111 35.07 3.99 3.68
C LYS A 111 35.65 3.51 5.01
N GLY A 112 36.68 2.66 4.87
CA GLY A 112 37.90 2.68 5.67
C GLY A 112 37.80 2.57 7.20
N ALA A 113 37.97 1.34 7.67
CA ALA A 113 38.75 0.92 8.85
C ALA A 113 38.51 1.60 10.21
N VAL A 114 37.91 0.84 11.13
CA VAL A 114 38.57 0.46 12.40
C VAL A 114 38.15 -0.98 12.71
N GLU A 115 39.12 -1.84 13.02
CA GLU A 115 38.89 -3.21 13.50
C GLU A 115 37.92 -3.24 14.67
N SER A 116 36.92 -4.10 14.58
CA SER A 116 35.98 -4.38 15.65
C SER A 116 36.69 -5.14 16.78
N SER A 117 36.94 -4.47 17.91
CA SER A 117 37.12 -5.16 19.18
C SER A 117 35.74 -5.45 19.76
N ILE A 118 35.11 -6.53 19.30
CA ILE A 118 34.02 -7.13 20.07
C ILE A 118 34.63 -7.58 21.41
N LYS A 119 34.38 -6.79 22.45
CA LYS A 119 34.26 -7.30 23.82
C LYS A 119 32.91 -6.87 24.34
N ASP A 120 32.05 -7.87 24.50
CA ASP A 120 30.85 -7.84 25.33
C ASP A 120 31.14 -7.22 26.70
N GLY A 121 30.26 -6.32 27.17
CA GLY A 121 30.27 -5.93 28.59
C GLY A 121 29.58 -4.61 28.96
N LYS A 122 28.31 -4.70 29.38
CA LYS A 122 27.60 -3.91 30.43
C LYS A 122 27.65 -2.36 30.44
N LYS A 123 26.52 -1.78 29.99
CA LYS A 123 25.53 -0.91 30.71
C LYS A 123 25.95 0.05 31.87
N VAL A 124 25.30 1.24 31.82
CA VAL A 124 24.92 2.26 32.86
C VAL A 124 26.05 3.22 33.34
N GLU A 125 25.94 4.52 33.68
CA GLU A 125 24.93 5.55 34.12
C GLU A 125 25.38 6.95 33.63
N HIS A 126 24.53 7.90 33.19
CA HIS A 126 23.85 8.97 33.96
C HIS A 126 24.72 9.81 34.94
N GLN A 127 25.07 11.05 34.59
CA GLN A 127 24.54 12.30 35.19
C GLN A 127 25.30 13.56 34.75
N THR A 128 24.55 14.66 34.81
CA THR A 128 24.79 16.08 34.53
C THR A 128 25.87 16.75 35.39
N SER A 129 26.50 17.80 34.84
CA SER A 129 26.50 19.17 35.40
C SER A 129 26.83 20.17 34.30
#